data_AF-A0A5B9QDI5-F1
#
_entry.id   AF-A0A5B9QDI5-F1
#
_cell.length_a   1.000
_cell.length_b   1.000
_cell.length_c   1.000
_cell.angle_alpha   90.00
_cell.angle_beta   90.00
_cell.angle_gamma   90.00
#
_symmetry.space_group_name_H-M   'P 1'
#
loop_
_entity.id
_entity.type
_entity.pdbx_description
1 polymer ?
#
loop_
_entity_poly.entity_id
_entity_poly.type
_entity_poly.pdbx_seq_one_letter_code
_entity_poly.pdbx_strand_id
1 'polypeptide(L)'
;MLALEQVLEIRRLLDAGQLSQRRIALKLGVSRGVVNSIANGRRGLHGRESCVSYSRDAPEVVAHRCRGCGAMVYMPCLLCRARQYRLRREEQPLGSPKSRVA
;
A
#
# COMPACT_ATOMS: atom_id res chain seq x y z
N MET A 1 -11.22 -5.86 -1.94
CA MET A 1 -10.57 -5.35 -0.70
C MET A 1 -11.15 -6.12 0.47
N LEU A 2 -10.34 -6.52 1.46
CA LEU A 2 -10.86 -7.13 2.70
C LEU A 2 -11.23 -6.00 3.67
N ALA A 3 -12.36 -6.14 4.38
CA ALA A 3 -12.75 -5.20 5.42
C ALA A 3 -11.81 -5.32 6.64
N LEU A 4 -11.64 -4.22 7.38
CA LEU A 4 -10.78 -4.16 8.57
C LEU A 4 -11.19 -5.20 9.62
N GLU A 5 -12.50 -5.32 9.84
CA GLU A 5 -13.09 -6.29 10.77
C GLU A 5 -12.71 -7.74 10.44
N GLN A 6 -12.72 -8.09 9.15
CA GLN A 6 -12.31 -9.42 8.70
C GLN A 6 -10.82 -9.68 8.96
N VAL A 7 -9.96 -8.67 8.81
CA VAL A 7 -8.52 -8.80 9.09
C VAL A 7 -8.28 -9.00 10.59
N LEU A 8 -8.99 -8.25 11.44
CA LEU A 8 -8.90 -8.38 12.90
C LEU A 8 -9.37 -9.75 13.38
N GLU A 9 -10.49 -10.26 12.84
CA GLU A 9 -10.99 -11.58 13.23
C GLU A 9 -10.07 -12.71 12.75
N ILE A 10 -9.46 -12.58 11.56
CA ILE A 10 -8.43 -13.53 11.11
C ILE A 10 -7.24 -13.51 12.09
N ARG A 11 -6.79 -12.34 12.53
CA ARG A 11 -5.67 -12.21 13.48
C ARG A 11 -6.00 -12.87 14.81
N ARG A 12 -7.19 -12.58 15.37
CA ARG A 12 -7.68 -13.19 16.60
C ARG A 12 -7.71 -14.71 16.54
N LEU A 13 -8.17 -15.28 15.42
CA LEU A 13 -8.22 -16.73 15.24
C LEU A 13 -6.84 -17.37 15.02
N LEU A 14 -5.90 -16.66 14.40
CA LEU A 14 -4.51 -17.09 14.28
C LEU A 14 -3.81 -17.08 15.63
N ASP A 15 -3.98 -16.02 16.42
CA ASP A 15 -3.39 -15.87 17.75
C ASP A 15 -3.93 -16.92 18.74
N ALA A 16 -5.21 -17.31 18.61
CA ALA A 16 -5.80 -18.39 19.39
C ALA A 16 -5.19 -19.77 19.10
N GLY A 17 -4.59 -20.00 17.92
CA GLY A 17 -3.90 -21.24 17.55
C GLY A 17 -4.78 -22.50 17.40
N GLN A 18 -6.09 -22.41 17.64
CA GLN A 18 -7.01 -23.56 17.66
C GLN A 18 -7.46 -24.04 16.27
N LEU A 19 -7.35 -23.19 15.25
CA LEU A 19 -7.82 -23.48 13.90
C LEU A 19 -6.67 -23.40 12.89
N SER A 20 -6.62 -24.37 11.98
CA SER A 20 -5.71 -24.28 10.84
C SER A 20 -6.13 -23.15 9.89
N GLN A 21 -5.19 -22.60 9.14
CA GLN A 21 -5.46 -21.52 8.18
C GLN A 21 -6.57 -21.87 7.17
N ARG A 22 -6.70 -23.16 6.79
CA ARG A 22 -7.76 -23.66 5.91
C ARG A 22 -9.14 -23.61 6.60
N ARG A 23 -9.22 -23.96 7.89
CA ARG A 23 -10.47 -23.85 8.67
C ARG A 23 -10.86 -22.40 8.90
N ILE A 24 -9.89 -21.51 9.16
CA ILE A 24 -10.13 -20.06 9.29
C ILE A 24 -10.70 -19.50 7.97
N ALA A 25 -10.11 -19.87 6.84
CA ALA A 25 -10.57 -19.46 5.51
C ALA A 25 -12.03 -19.86 5.24
N LEU A 26 -12.37 -21.13 5.53
CA LEU A 26 -13.75 -21.63 5.40
C LEU A 26 -14.73 -20.92 6.35
N LYS A 27 -14.32 -20.70 7.60
CA LYS A 27 -15.16 -20.06 8.62
C LYS A 27 -15.52 -18.61 8.28
N LEU A 28 -14.60 -17.88 7.63
CA LEU A 28 -14.75 -16.45 7.34
C LEU A 28 -15.06 -16.14 5.87
N GLY A 29 -15.21 -17.16 5.02
CA GLY A 29 -15.51 -16.98 3.60
C GLY A 29 -14.38 -16.29 2.81
N VAL A 30 -13.13 -16.45 3.22
CA VAL A 30 -11.96 -15.84 2.56
C VAL A 30 -11.05 -16.91 1.96
N SER A 31 -10.21 -16.53 1.00
CA SER A 31 -9.26 -17.50 0.43
C SER A 31 -8.14 -17.84 1.42
N ARG A 32 -7.61 -19.07 1.33
CA ARG A 32 -6.42 -19.49 2.11
C ARG A 32 -5.23 -18.54 1.89
N GLY A 33 -5.09 -17.99 0.68
CA GLY A 33 -4.04 -17.02 0.36
C GLY A 33 -4.15 -15.72 1.16
N VAL A 34 -5.37 -15.26 1.46
CA VAL A 34 -5.60 -14.10 2.33
C VAL A 34 -5.14 -14.40 3.75
N VAL A 35 -5.56 -15.53 4.32
CA VAL A 35 -5.19 -15.93 5.69
C VAL A 35 -3.67 -16.09 5.80
N ASN A 36 -3.04 -16.73 4.81
CA ASN A 36 -1.58 -16.88 4.76
C ASN A 36 -0.85 -15.53 4.64
N SER A 37 -1.40 -14.58 3.89
CA SER A 37 -0.80 -13.25 3.77
C SER A 37 -0.87 -12.45 5.08
N ILE A 38 -1.93 -12.63 5.86
CA ILE A 38 -2.09 -12.00 7.18
C ILE A 38 -1.18 -12.69 8.20
N ALA A 39 -1.14 -14.02 8.22
CA ALA A 39 -0.27 -14.79 9.10
C ALA A 39 1.22 -14.46 8.93
N ASN A 40 1.65 -14.20 7.69
CA ASN A 40 3.04 -13.84 7.38
C ASN A 40 3.31 -12.32 7.41
N GLY A 41 2.38 -11.49 7.92
CA GLY A 41 2.54 -10.03 7.97
C GLY A 41 2.56 -9.32 6.61
N ARG A 42 2.44 -10.04 5.49
CA ARG A 42 2.43 -9.48 4.12
C ARG A 42 1.18 -8.64 3.82
N ARG A 43 0.17 -8.72 4.68
CA ARG A 43 -1.06 -7.92 4.68
C ARG A 43 -1.40 -7.54 6.13
N GLY A 44 -0.90 -6.39 6.59
CA GLY A 44 -1.25 -5.80 7.88
C GLY A 44 -2.52 -4.93 7.82
N LEU A 45 -2.93 -4.39 8.98
CA LEU A 45 -4.06 -3.45 9.13
C LEU A 45 -3.86 -2.16 8.30
N HIS A 46 -2.62 -1.84 7.92
CA HIS A 46 -2.24 -0.61 7.22
C HIS A 46 -1.68 -0.83 5.81
N GLY A 47 -2.04 -1.94 5.15
CA GLY A 47 -1.54 -2.26 3.81
C GLY A 47 -0.23 -3.05 3.86
N ARG A 48 0.36 -3.33 2.68
CA ARG A 48 1.63 -4.05 2.56
C ARG A 48 2.69 -3.32 3.38
N GLU A 49 3.13 -3.92 4.48
CA GLU A 49 4.45 -3.60 5.03
C GLU A 49 5.44 -4.03 3.94
N SER A 50 6.04 -3.04 3.26
CA SER A 50 7.23 -3.31 2.49
C SER A 50 8.21 -3.92 3.47
N CYS A 51 8.56 -5.19 3.26
CA CYS A 51 9.69 -5.82 3.90
C CYS A 51 10.96 -5.08 3.45
N VAL A 52 11.17 -3.88 3.98
CA VAL A 52 12.44 -3.19 3.86
C VAL A 52 13.31 -3.90 4.86
N SER A 53 14.07 -4.89 4.38
CA SER A 53 15.24 -5.34 5.13
C SER A 53 16.09 -4.09 5.32
N TYR A 54 16.14 -3.57 6.54
CA TYR A 54 17.10 -2.53 6.90
C TYR A 54 18.49 -3.15 6.81
N SER A 55 19.07 -3.18 5.61
CA SER A 55 20.51 -3.42 5.44
C SER A 55 21.23 -2.31 6.19
N ARG A 56 22.27 -2.64 6.95
CA ARG A 56 23.15 -1.66 7.60
C ARG A 56 23.78 -0.68 6.61
N ASP A 57 23.82 -1.05 5.33
CA ASP A 57 24.29 -0.23 4.20
C ASP A 57 23.18 0.61 3.54
N ALA A 58 22.03 0.79 4.20
CA ALA A 58 21.00 1.68 3.69
C ALA A 58 21.59 3.10 3.58
N PRO A 59 21.64 3.71 2.38
CA PRO A 59 22.17 5.06 2.23
C PRO A 59 21.40 5.98 3.18
N GLU A 60 22.11 6.77 3.97
CA GLU A 60 21.50 7.84 4.77
C GLU A 60 20.76 8.75 3.79
N VAL A 61 19.45 8.58 3.71
CA VAL A 61 18.63 9.41 2.84
C VAL A 61 18.53 10.75 3.56
N VAL A 62 19.38 11.70 3.18
CA VAL A 62 19.40 13.05 3.74
C VAL A 62 18.39 13.90 2.96
N ALA A 63 17.60 14.70 3.69
CA ALA A 63 16.69 15.63 3.06
C ALA A 63 17.49 16.81 2.48
N HIS A 64 17.23 17.15 1.22
CA HIS A 64 17.86 18.27 0.54
C HIS A 64 16.84 19.36 0.21
N ARG A 65 17.30 20.61 0.15
CA ARG A 65 16.48 21.73 -0.30
C ARG A 65 16.29 21.66 -1.82
N CYS A 66 15.06 21.53 -2.28
CA CYS A 66 14.75 21.45 -3.71
C CYS A 66 15.05 22.80 -4.39
N ARG A 67 15.86 22.79 -5.47
CA ARG A 67 16.15 24.01 -6.26
C ARG A 67 14.93 24.56 -7.03
N GLY A 68 13.89 23.76 -7.25
CA GLY A 68 12.68 24.18 -7.97
C GLY A 68 11.59 24.80 -7.09
N CYS A 69 11.45 24.36 -5.83
CA CYS A 69 10.37 24.84 -4.96
C CYS A 69 10.80 25.27 -3.55
N GLY A 70 12.08 25.12 -3.19
CA GLY A 70 12.64 25.52 -1.90
C GLY A 70 12.32 24.58 -0.71
N ALA A 71 11.46 23.59 -0.89
CA ALA A 71 11.09 22.65 0.18
C ALA A 71 12.23 21.68 0.55
N MET A 72 12.30 21.28 1.81
CA MET A 72 13.16 20.18 2.28
C MET A 72 12.50 18.85 1.93
N VAL A 73 13.13 18.07 1.04
CA VAL A 73 12.56 16.82 0.51
C VAL A 73 13.68 15.80 0.26
N TYR A 74 13.31 14.52 0.20
CA TYR A 74 14.17 13.50 -0.39
C TYR A 74 14.08 13.58 -1.90
N MET A 75 15.23 13.59 -2.57
CA MET A 75 15.28 13.70 -4.02
C MET A 75 14.96 12.34 -4.67
N PRO A 76 14.21 12.33 -5.79
CA PRO A 76 13.67 13.48 -6.52
C PRO A 76 12.47 14.15 -5.81
N CYS A 77 12.31 15.47 -5.98
CA CYS A 77 11.29 16.25 -5.27
C CYS A 77 9.84 15.81 -5.59
N LEU A 78 9.27 14.98 -4.71
CA LEU A 78 7.88 14.50 -4.86
C LEU A 78 6.85 15.64 -4.75
N LEU A 79 7.16 16.72 -4.05
CA LEU A 79 6.28 17.89 -3.96
C LEU A 79 6.12 18.59 -5.33
N CYS A 80 7.22 18.85 -6.03
CA CYS A 80 7.17 19.40 -7.39
C CYS A 80 6.40 18.47 -8.33
N ARG A 81 6.65 17.15 -8.23
CA ARG A 81 5.97 16.15 -9.06
C ARG A 81 4.46 16.13 -8.80
N ALA A 82 4.04 16.21 -7.54
CA ALA A 82 2.63 16.26 -7.17
C ALA A 82 1.95 17.55 -7.67
N ARG A 83 2.61 18.72 -7.55
CA ARG A 83 2.09 19.98 -8.08
C ARG A 83 1.90 19.92 -9.60
N GLN A 84 2.91 19.44 -10.34
CA GLN A 84 2.81 19.23 -11.79
C GLN A 84 1.73 18.23 -12.18
N TYR A 85 1.52 17.19 -11.37
CA TYR A 85 0.44 16.24 -11.59
C TYR A 85 -0.94 16.89 -11.41
N ARG A 86 -1.12 17.73 -10.38
CA ARG A 86 -2.36 18.48 -10.17
C ARG A 86 -2.65 19.44 -11.32
N LEU A 87 -1.66 20.22 -11.74
CA LEU A 87 -1.79 21.12 -12.89
C LEU A 87 -2.24 20.37 -14.15
N ARG A 88 -1.57 19.26 -14.50
CA ARG A 88 -1.96 18.42 -15.65
C ARG A 88 -3.36 17.82 -15.54
N ARG A 89 -3.87 17.60 -14.32
CA ARG A 89 -5.23 17.10 -14.10
C ARG A 89 -6.27 18.20 -14.18
N GLU A 90 -5.93 19.40 -13.72
CA GLU A 90 -6.81 20.58 -13.81
C GLU A 90 -6.90 21.08 -15.26
N GLU A 91 -5.82 20.94 -16.05
CA GLU A 91 -5.78 21.24 -17.49
C GLU A 91 -6.47 20.17 -18.37
N GLN A 92 -6.81 19.00 -17.83
CA GLN A 92 -7.62 18.01 -18.54
C GLN A 92 -9.10 18.23 -18.19
N PRO A 93 -9.91 18.89 -19.05
CA PRO A 93 -11.34 18.90 -18.86
C PRO A 93 -11.85 17.46 -18.85
N LEU A 94 -12.60 17.12 -17.80
CA LEU A 94 -13.40 15.90 -17.67
C LEU A 94 -14.37 15.82 -18.86
N GLY A 95 -13.95 15.28 -20.01
CA GLY A 95 -14.84 15.25 -21.17
C GLY A 95 -14.30 14.91 -22.55
N SER A 96 -13.30 14.04 -22.71
CA SER A 96 -13.10 13.38 -24.02
C SER A 96 -13.37 11.88 -23.91
N PRO A 97 -14.50 11.37 -24.43
CA PRO A 97 -14.70 9.93 -24.54
C PRO A 97 -13.67 9.38 -25.51
N LYS A 98 -12.73 8.58 -25.00
CA LYS A 98 -11.84 7.79 -25.85
C LYS A 98 -12.71 6.86 -26.70
N SER A 99 -12.75 7.13 -28.01
CA SER A 99 -13.33 6.24 -29.02
C SER A 99 -12.75 4.84 -28.84
N ARG A 100 -13.63 3.87 -28.59
CA ARG A 100 -13.30 2.46 -28.74
C ARG A 100 -13.22 2.21 -30.24
N VAL A 101 -12.02 1.94 -30.73
CA VAL A 101 -11.82 1.26 -32.01
C VAL A 101 -12.18 -0.21 -31.76
N ALA A 102 -13.18 -0.69 -32.49
CA ALA A 102 -13.51 -2.10 -32.70
C ALA A 102 -13.68 -2.28 -34.21
#